data_AF-A0A943RKB3-F1
#
_entry.id   AF-A0A943RKB3-F1
#
_cell.length_a   1.000
_cell.length_b   1.000
_cell.length_c   1.000
_cell.angle_alpha   90.00
_cell.angle_beta   90.00
_cell.angle_gamma   90.00
#
_symmetry.space_group_name_H-M   'P 1'
#
loop_
_entity.id
_entity.type
_entity.pdbx_description
1 polymer ?
#
loop_
_entity_poly.entity_id
_entity_poly.type
_entity_poly.pdbx_seq_one_letter_code
_entity_poly.pdbx_strand_id
1 'polypeptide(L)'
;MAEKEYVLGNKTKDLLVYTFVVTKPIGDKTLELSEVIKMMETILGLPQEAKDDLIREYIDRMKKANSKQGFPKSALHTYIKTTRETAVSIVRNIHAANDCSFQTEYDRRLDLIHAALNDCNLLLKLVEISQALGYISMKRMGHWTKLIADVKYMTLAWKKKDTERAKALRQQERTKEFELLGSIIANAVGRVFGRK
;
A
#
# COMPACT_ATOMS: atom_id res chain seq x y z
N MET A 1 -0.50 -30.68 12.77
CA MET A 1 -1.69 -29.79 12.74
C MET A 1 -1.35 -28.68 11.77
N ALA A 2 -2.02 -28.58 10.62
CA ALA A 2 -1.80 -27.47 9.70
C ALA A 2 -2.06 -26.18 10.47
N GLU A 3 -1.04 -25.32 10.58
CA GLU A 3 -1.17 -23.98 11.15
C GLU A 3 -2.40 -23.33 10.50
N LYS A 4 -3.36 -22.87 11.31
CA LYS A 4 -4.46 -22.06 10.79
C LYS A 4 -3.83 -20.90 10.02
N GLU A 5 -4.00 -20.91 8.70
CA GLU A 5 -3.47 -19.88 7.80
C GLU A 5 -3.73 -18.49 8.39
N TYR A 6 -2.67 -17.68 8.50
CA TYR A 6 -2.81 -16.27 8.87
C TYR A 6 -3.45 -15.52 7.71
N VAL A 7 -4.78 -15.55 7.65
CA VAL A 7 -5.60 -15.08 6.51
C VAL A 7 -5.23 -13.65 6.09
N LEU A 8 -4.99 -12.76 7.06
CA LEU A 8 -4.59 -11.40 6.77
C LEU A 8 -3.20 -11.33 6.12
N GLY A 9 -2.22 -12.08 6.63
CA GLY A 9 -0.90 -12.19 6.01
C GLY A 9 -0.96 -12.67 4.57
N ASN A 10 -1.77 -13.69 4.30
CA ASN A 10 -1.98 -14.16 2.92
C ASN A 10 -2.56 -13.09 1.99
N LYS A 11 -3.55 -12.33 2.46
CA LYS A 11 -4.09 -11.22 1.68
C LYS A 11 -3.05 -10.12 1.42
N THR A 12 -2.17 -9.84 2.38
CA THR A 12 -1.07 -8.89 2.16
C THR A 12 -0.06 -9.42 1.14
N LYS A 13 0.21 -10.73 1.14
CA LYS A 13 1.05 -11.40 0.13
C LYS A 13 0.42 -11.29 -1.26
N ASP A 14 -0.87 -11.61 -1.40
CA ASP A 14 -1.58 -11.52 -2.68
C ASP A 14 -1.57 -10.10 -3.23
N LEU A 15 -1.82 -9.11 -2.36
CA LEU A 15 -1.73 -7.68 -2.71
C LEU A 15 -0.31 -7.31 -3.18
N LEU A 16 0.73 -7.77 -2.47
CA LEU A 16 2.12 -7.49 -2.82
C LEU A 16 2.48 -8.08 -4.19
N VAL A 17 2.19 -9.37 -4.39
CA VAL A 17 2.46 -10.06 -5.66
C VAL A 17 1.75 -9.35 -6.81
N TYR A 18 0.47 -9.04 -6.65
CA TYR A 18 -0.28 -8.33 -7.69
C TYR A 18 0.30 -6.95 -7.97
N THR A 19 0.66 -6.19 -6.92
CA THR A 19 1.30 -4.87 -7.05
C THR A 19 2.57 -4.97 -7.90
N PHE A 20 3.42 -5.97 -7.68
CA PHE A 20 4.64 -6.15 -8.48
C PHE A 20 4.35 -6.54 -9.93
N VAL A 21 3.37 -7.42 -10.15
CA VAL A 21 2.95 -7.86 -11.48
C VAL A 21 2.41 -6.69 -12.31
N VAL A 22 1.50 -5.90 -11.74
CA VAL A 22 0.83 -4.81 -12.47
C VAL A 22 1.73 -3.61 -12.72
N THR A 23 2.74 -3.40 -11.87
CA THR A 23 3.71 -2.29 -11.98
C THR A 23 4.95 -2.64 -12.81
N LYS A 24 4.97 -3.79 -13.50
CA LYS A 24 6.09 -4.11 -14.41
C LYS A 24 6.24 -3.01 -15.47
N PRO A 25 7.43 -2.40 -15.60
CA PRO A 25 7.62 -1.28 -16.51
C PRO A 25 7.54 -1.74 -17.97
N ILE A 26 7.01 -0.88 -18.82
CA ILE A 26 7.06 -0.96 -20.28
C ILE A 26 7.99 0.15 -20.81
N GLY A 27 8.39 0.06 -22.08
CA GLY A 27 9.10 1.16 -22.73
C GLY A 27 8.31 2.48 -22.62
N ASP A 28 9.03 3.59 -22.50
CA ASP A 28 8.41 4.91 -22.41
C ASP A 28 7.56 5.18 -23.67
N LYS A 29 6.39 5.80 -23.48
CA LYS A 29 5.48 6.14 -24.57
C LYS A 29 5.83 7.50 -25.18
N THR A 30 7.11 7.73 -25.44
CA THR A 30 7.63 8.97 -26.02
C THR A 30 8.12 8.68 -27.42
N LEU A 31 7.73 9.53 -28.37
CA LEU A 31 8.36 9.57 -29.69
C LEU A 31 9.48 10.60 -29.63
N GLU A 32 10.67 10.22 -30.07
CA GLU A 32 11.78 11.15 -30.17
C GLU A 32 11.55 12.13 -31.32
N LEU A 33 11.82 13.43 -31.11
CA LEU A 33 11.63 14.43 -32.16
C LEU A 33 12.43 14.11 -33.42
N SER A 34 13.60 13.51 -33.27
CA SER A 34 14.43 13.05 -34.39
C SER A 34 13.75 11.94 -35.22
N GLU A 35 13.00 11.05 -34.59
CA GLU A 35 12.21 10.02 -35.28
C GLU A 35 11.01 10.64 -36.00
N VAL A 36 10.35 11.62 -35.38
CA VAL A 36 9.24 12.37 -35.99
C VAL A 36 9.72 13.14 -37.22
N ILE A 37 10.86 13.84 -37.12
CA ILE A 37 11.47 14.57 -38.24
C ILE A 37 11.78 13.60 -39.39
N LYS A 38 12.46 12.48 -39.12
CA LYS A 38 12.75 11.45 -40.14
C LYS A 38 11.49 10.92 -40.81
N MET A 39 10.42 10.68 -40.03
CA MET A 39 9.12 10.26 -40.57
C MET A 39 8.54 11.32 -41.51
N MET A 40 8.58 12.61 -41.13
CA MET A 40 8.08 13.71 -41.95
C MET A 40 8.90 13.88 -43.24
N GLU A 41 10.22 13.82 -43.16
CA GLU A 41 11.12 13.88 -44.34
C GLU A 41 10.85 12.71 -45.30
N THR A 42 10.64 11.50 -44.76
CA THR A 42 10.29 10.33 -45.55
C THR A 42 8.96 10.53 -46.30
N ILE A 43 7.95 11.10 -45.64
CA ILE A 43 6.65 11.41 -46.25
C ILE A 43 6.79 12.46 -47.37
N LEU A 44 7.64 13.48 -47.17
CA LEU A 44 7.88 14.52 -48.17
C LEU A 44 8.52 13.96 -49.46
N GLY A 45 9.38 12.95 -49.34
CA GLY A 45 10.09 12.34 -50.47
C GLY A 45 9.27 11.36 -51.33
N LEU A 46 8.03 11.05 -50.96
CA LEU A 46 7.21 10.06 -51.66
C LEU A 46 6.35 10.64 -52.80
N PRO A 47 5.98 9.81 -53.81
CA PRO A 47 4.94 10.15 -54.79
C PRO A 47 3.58 10.42 -54.13
N GLN A 48 2.76 11.28 -54.71
CA GLN A 48 1.52 11.76 -54.08
C GLN A 48 0.53 10.63 -53.79
N GLU A 49 0.47 9.64 -54.68
CA GLU A 49 -0.36 8.44 -54.58
C GLU A 49 0.03 7.49 -53.43
N ALA A 50 1.29 7.52 -52.97
CA ALA A 50 1.79 6.65 -51.89
C ALA A 50 1.80 7.32 -50.50
N LYS A 51 1.60 8.65 -50.44
CA LYS A 51 1.64 9.41 -49.18
C LYS A 51 0.51 9.03 -48.23
N ASP A 52 -0.72 8.99 -48.76
CA ASP A 52 -1.92 8.77 -47.95
C ASP A 52 -1.89 7.39 -47.25
N ASP A 53 -1.42 6.36 -47.96
CA ASP A 53 -1.33 5.00 -47.43
C ASP A 53 -0.28 4.90 -46.31
N LEU A 54 0.91 5.49 -46.50
CA LEU A 54 1.95 5.47 -45.46
C LEU A 54 1.56 6.30 -44.24
N ILE A 55 0.92 7.45 -44.43
CA ILE A 55 0.39 8.29 -43.34
C ILE A 55 -0.63 7.49 -42.52
N ARG A 56 -1.56 6.77 -43.17
CA ARG A 56 -2.52 5.89 -42.48
C ARG A 56 -1.80 4.80 -41.68
N GLU A 57 -0.80 4.16 -42.25
CA GLU A 57 -0.03 3.12 -41.56
C GLU A 57 0.70 3.66 -40.32
N TYR A 58 1.34 4.83 -40.41
CA TYR A 58 2.00 5.46 -39.26
C TYR A 58 0.99 5.91 -38.19
N ILE A 59 -0.14 6.49 -38.59
CA ILE A 59 -1.22 6.84 -37.66
C ILE A 59 -1.71 5.61 -36.91
N ASP A 60 -1.92 4.48 -37.60
CA ASP A 60 -2.37 3.25 -36.96
C ASP A 60 -1.32 2.66 -36.02
N ARG A 61 -0.03 2.72 -36.39
CA ARG A 61 1.08 2.34 -35.49
C ARG A 61 1.10 3.21 -34.24
N MET A 62 1.00 4.53 -34.38
CA MET A 62 0.98 5.46 -33.26
C MET A 62 -0.25 5.28 -32.36
N LYS A 63 -1.45 5.08 -32.94
CA LYS A 63 -2.67 4.76 -32.18
C LYS A 63 -2.53 3.48 -31.37
N LYS A 64 -1.94 2.42 -31.95
CA LYS A 64 -1.66 1.16 -31.26
C LYS A 64 -0.65 1.34 -30.13
N ALA A 65 0.39 2.14 -30.33
CA ALA A 65 1.38 2.42 -29.29
C ALA A 65 0.76 3.24 -28.13
N ASN A 66 -0.05 4.25 -28.46
CA ASN A 66 -0.68 5.13 -27.48
C ASN A 66 -1.73 4.40 -26.62
N SER A 67 -2.44 3.41 -27.18
CA SER A 67 -3.46 2.64 -26.46
C SER A 67 -2.90 1.57 -25.51
N LYS A 68 -1.62 1.18 -25.65
CA LYS A 68 -0.98 0.24 -24.71
C LYS A 68 -0.96 0.84 -23.32
N GLN A 69 -1.25 0.04 -22.30
CA GLN A 69 -1.18 0.45 -20.90
C GLN A 69 0.04 -0.17 -20.23
N GLY A 70 0.69 0.60 -19.37
CA GLY A 70 1.78 0.13 -18.53
C GLY A 70 2.50 1.28 -17.87
N PHE A 71 3.24 0.95 -16.83
CA PHE A 71 4.07 1.93 -16.14
C PHE A 71 5.32 2.23 -16.99
N PRO A 72 5.66 3.50 -17.23
CA PRO A 72 6.83 3.85 -18.03
C PRO A 72 8.14 3.48 -17.32
N LYS A 73 9.18 3.10 -18.06
CA LYS A 73 10.49 2.74 -17.50
C LYS A 73 11.14 3.91 -16.77
N SER A 74 10.94 5.14 -17.25
CA SER A 74 11.34 6.38 -16.57
C SER A 74 10.80 6.51 -15.13
N ALA A 75 9.66 5.89 -14.81
CA ALA A 75 9.06 5.91 -13.49
C ALA A 75 9.61 4.84 -12.52
N LEU A 76 10.59 4.03 -12.95
CA LEU A 76 11.11 2.88 -12.19
C LEU A 76 11.62 3.26 -10.80
N HIS A 77 12.45 4.29 -10.71
CA HIS A 77 13.07 4.73 -9.46
C HIS A 77 12.24 5.79 -8.70
N THR A 78 11.10 6.18 -9.25
CA THR A 78 10.19 7.17 -8.66
C THR A 78 8.86 6.50 -8.32
N TYR A 79 7.85 6.65 -9.18
CA TYR A 79 6.48 6.26 -8.90
C TYR A 79 6.29 4.74 -8.72
N ILE A 80 6.96 3.93 -9.55
CA ILE A 80 6.92 2.46 -9.44
C ILE A 80 7.53 2.02 -8.10
N LYS A 81 8.71 2.59 -7.76
CA LYS A 81 9.40 2.31 -6.49
C LYS A 81 8.50 2.65 -5.31
N THR A 82 7.96 3.87 -5.23
CA THR A 82 7.05 4.29 -4.15
C THR A 82 5.85 3.37 -4.01
N THR A 83 5.21 3.00 -5.13
CA THR A 83 4.04 2.11 -5.12
C THR A 83 4.37 0.73 -4.57
N ARG A 84 5.49 0.14 -5.00
CA ARG A 84 5.96 -1.16 -4.53
C ARG A 84 6.40 -1.13 -3.07
N GLU A 85 7.14 -0.10 -2.66
CA GLU A 85 7.58 0.09 -1.27
C GLU A 85 6.40 0.27 -0.31
N THR A 86 5.34 0.96 -0.74
CA THR A 86 4.10 1.07 0.03
C THR A 86 3.47 -0.31 0.26
N ALA A 87 3.38 -1.15 -0.78
CA ALA A 87 2.87 -2.52 -0.63
C ALA A 87 3.76 -3.40 0.26
N VAL A 88 5.09 -3.26 0.17
CA VAL A 88 6.04 -3.96 1.06
C VAL A 88 5.85 -3.49 2.51
N SER A 89 5.65 -2.18 2.72
CA SER A 89 5.42 -1.60 4.05
C SER A 89 4.17 -2.17 4.72
N ILE A 90 3.07 -2.35 3.97
CA ILE A 90 1.85 -3.02 4.46
C ILE A 90 2.18 -4.42 4.99
N VAL A 91 2.85 -5.25 4.19
CA VAL A 91 3.24 -6.62 4.60
C VAL A 91 4.09 -6.56 5.87
N ARG A 92 5.15 -5.74 5.86
CA ARG A 92 6.07 -5.62 7.00
C ARG A 92 5.35 -5.21 8.29
N ASN A 93 4.50 -4.18 8.22
CA ASN A 93 3.80 -3.65 9.40
C ASN A 93 2.77 -4.65 9.94
N ILE A 94 2.06 -5.37 9.06
CA ILE A 94 1.10 -6.41 9.46
C ILE A 94 1.79 -7.59 10.14
N HIS A 95 2.91 -8.07 9.58
CA HIS A 95 3.68 -9.14 10.21
C HIS A 95 4.30 -8.70 11.53
N ALA A 96 4.94 -7.52 11.59
CA ALA A 96 5.52 -6.99 12.82
C ALA A 96 4.46 -6.79 13.92
N ALA A 97 3.27 -6.30 13.57
CA ALA A 97 2.16 -6.16 14.52
C ALA A 97 1.71 -7.53 15.04
N ASN A 98 1.71 -8.57 14.19
CA ASN A 98 1.33 -9.91 14.58
C ASN A 98 2.31 -10.51 15.60
N ASP A 99 3.61 -10.23 15.42
CA ASP A 99 4.69 -10.74 16.26
C ASP A 99 4.82 -10.03 17.62
N CYS A 100 4.27 -8.82 17.76
CA CYS A 100 4.25 -8.11 19.05
C CYS A 100 3.45 -8.88 20.11
N SER A 101 4.04 -9.01 21.31
CA SER A 101 3.36 -9.56 22.48
C SER A 101 2.24 -8.63 22.91
N PHE A 102 0.99 -9.11 22.89
CA PHE A 102 -0.14 -8.26 23.25
C PHE A 102 -0.12 -7.85 24.74
N GLN A 103 0.48 -8.64 25.63
CA GLN A 103 0.48 -8.35 27.07
C GLN A 103 1.42 -7.20 27.44
N THR A 104 2.48 -6.98 26.65
CA THR A 104 3.57 -6.07 27.00
C THR A 104 3.82 -4.99 25.95
N GLU A 105 3.38 -5.21 24.70
CA GLU A 105 3.67 -4.33 23.56
C GLU A 105 2.39 -3.91 22.81
N TYR A 106 1.24 -3.82 23.51
CA TYR A 106 -0.04 -3.48 22.86
C TYR A 106 -0.02 -2.11 22.15
N ASP A 107 0.72 -1.13 22.66
CA ASP A 107 0.84 0.19 22.03
C ASP A 107 1.57 0.13 20.69
N ARG A 108 2.77 -0.47 20.70
CA ARG A 108 3.56 -0.71 19.49
C ARG A 108 2.78 -1.50 18.45
N ARG A 109 2.04 -2.53 18.87
CA ARG A 109 1.17 -3.33 17.99
C ARG A 109 0.10 -2.46 17.34
N LEU A 110 -0.57 -1.58 18.10
CA LEU A 110 -1.59 -0.67 17.58
C LEU A 110 -1.01 0.37 16.60
N ASP A 111 0.20 0.87 16.86
CA ASP A 111 0.90 1.80 15.98
C ASP A 111 1.27 1.15 14.63
N LEU A 112 1.77 -0.08 14.65
CA LEU A 112 2.07 -0.85 13.44
C LEU A 112 0.81 -1.13 12.62
N ILE A 113 -0.30 -1.49 13.28
CA ILE A 113 -1.60 -1.66 12.62
C ILE A 113 -2.08 -0.35 12.00
N HIS A 114 -1.89 0.78 12.69
CA HIS A 114 -2.25 2.10 12.17
C HIS A 114 -1.40 2.49 10.96
N ALA A 115 -0.08 2.23 11.01
CA ALA A 115 0.82 2.46 9.88
C ALA A 115 0.40 1.64 8.64
N ALA A 116 0.06 0.36 8.81
CA ALA A 116 -0.47 -0.46 7.72
C ALA A 116 -1.76 0.10 7.10
N LEU A 117 -2.68 0.65 7.92
CA LEU A 117 -3.90 1.29 7.42
C LEU A 117 -3.61 2.57 6.63
N ASN A 118 -2.64 3.37 7.07
CA ASN A 118 -2.21 4.57 6.35
C ASN A 118 -1.59 4.21 5.01
N ASP A 119 -0.76 3.16 4.96
CA ASP A 119 -0.19 2.65 3.72
C ASP A 119 -1.27 2.09 2.77
N CYS A 120 -2.31 1.42 3.29
CA CYS A 120 -3.46 1.03 2.47
C CYS A 120 -4.16 2.24 1.83
N ASN A 121 -4.33 3.33 2.57
CA ASN A 121 -4.94 4.57 2.04
C ASN A 121 -4.05 5.22 0.97
N LEU A 122 -2.74 5.28 1.21
CA LEU A 122 -1.78 5.78 0.23
C LEU A 122 -1.81 4.93 -1.04
N LEU A 123 -1.79 3.60 -0.91
CA LEU A 123 -1.79 2.70 -2.05
C LEU A 123 -3.09 2.82 -2.87
N LEU A 124 -4.25 2.97 -2.23
CA LEU A 124 -5.51 3.30 -2.94
C LEU A 124 -5.35 4.57 -3.77
N LYS A 125 -4.75 5.62 -3.22
CA LYS A 125 -4.55 6.87 -3.95
C LYS A 125 -3.57 6.71 -5.12
N LEU A 126 -2.51 5.93 -4.94
CA LEU A 126 -1.56 5.62 -6.01
C LEU A 126 -2.22 4.78 -7.12
N VAL A 127 -3.17 3.91 -6.81
CA VAL A 127 -3.93 3.17 -7.83
C VAL A 127 -4.80 4.12 -8.66
N GLU A 128 -5.52 5.05 -8.02
CA GLU A 128 -6.30 6.09 -8.70
C GLU A 128 -5.43 6.93 -9.65
N ILE A 129 -4.28 7.42 -9.15
CA ILE A 129 -3.34 8.22 -9.95
C ILE A 129 -2.78 7.38 -11.11
N SER A 130 -2.48 6.10 -10.90
CA SER A 130 -2.01 5.21 -11.98
C SER A 130 -3.03 5.09 -13.12
N GLN A 131 -4.33 5.08 -12.79
CA GLN A 131 -5.38 5.06 -13.79
C GLN A 131 -5.51 6.41 -14.50
N ALA A 132 -5.45 7.52 -13.76
CA ALA A 132 -5.49 8.87 -14.33
C ALA A 132 -4.31 9.15 -15.28
N LEU A 133 -3.12 8.62 -14.98
CA LEU A 133 -1.93 8.68 -15.84
C LEU A 133 -1.98 7.69 -17.03
N GLY A 134 -3.04 6.88 -17.14
CA GLY A 134 -3.18 5.89 -18.22
C GLY A 134 -2.22 4.70 -18.12
N TYR A 135 -1.62 4.46 -16.95
CA TYR A 135 -0.72 3.32 -16.72
C TYR A 135 -1.50 2.00 -16.57
N ILE A 136 -2.75 2.08 -16.09
CA ILE A 136 -3.63 0.93 -15.91
C ILE A 136 -5.05 1.22 -16.42
N SER A 137 -5.78 0.17 -16.80
CA SER A 137 -7.21 0.26 -17.13
C SER A 137 -8.08 0.39 -15.89
N MET A 138 -9.32 0.85 -16.09
CA MET A 138 -10.36 0.83 -15.07
C MET A 138 -10.59 -0.57 -14.49
N LYS A 139 -10.51 -1.63 -15.32
CA LYS A 139 -10.61 -3.03 -14.87
C LYS A 139 -9.47 -3.42 -13.92
N ARG A 140 -8.23 -3.06 -14.26
CA ARG A 140 -7.05 -3.31 -13.39
C ARG A 140 -7.15 -2.52 -12.10
N MET A 141 -7.53 -1.25 -12.17
CA MET A 141 -7.81 -0.41 -11.01
C MET A 141 -8.83 -1.07 -10.09
N GLY A 142 -9.98 -1.49 -10.61
CA GLY A 142 -11.03 -2.13 -9.80
C GLY A 142 -10.57 -3.40 -9.08
N HIS A 143 -9.81 -4.26 -9.76
CA HIS A 143 -9.25 -5.47 -9.13
C HIS A 143 -8.21 -5.13 -8.05
N TRP A 144 -7.30 -4.18 -8.34
CA TRP A 144 -6.27 -3.77 -7.38
C TRP A 144 -6.90 -3.14 -6.14
N THR A 145 -7.84 -2.22 -6.31
CA THR A 145 -8.61 -1.58 -5.24
C THR A 145 -9.29 -2.62 -4.35
N LYS A 146 -9.85 -3.69 -4.93
CA LYS A 146 -10.44 -4.79 -4.15
C LYS A 146 -9.41 -5.49 -3.25
N LEU A 147 -8.23 -5.82 -3.77
CA LEU A 147 -7.16 -6.43 -2.97
C LEU A 147 -6.72 -5.52 -1.81
N ILE A 148 -6.61 -4.22 -2.06
CA ILE A 148 -6.24 -3.25 -1.02
C ILE A 148 -7.35 -3.12 0.03
N ALA A 149 -8.61 -3.05 -0.41
CA ALA A 149 -9.77 -2.95 0.47
C ALA A 149 -9.92 -4.18 1.39
N ASP A 150 -9.70 -5.38 0.85
CA ASP A 150 -9.71 -6.63 1.62
C ASP A 150 -8.72 -6.58 2.80
N VAL A 151 -7.47 -6.17 2.53
CA VAL A 151 -6.46 -5.99 3.58
C VAL A 151 -6.90 -4.89 4.55
N LYS A 152 -7.28 -3.71 4.05
CA LYS A 152 -7.64 -2.55 4.86
C LYS A 152 -8.77 -2.86 5.84
N TYR A 153 -9.85 -3.48 5.39
CA TYR A 153 -11.01 -3.75 6.25
C TYR A 153 -10.72 -4.83 7.29
N MET A 154 -9.95 -5.86 6.95
CA MET A 154 -9.50 -6.84 7.94
C MET A 154 -8.57 -6.24 8.98
N THR A 155 -7.63 -5.39 8.55
CA THR A 155 -6.74 -4.64 9.46
C THR A 155 -7.54 -3.70 10.36
N LEU A 156 -8.60 -3.05 9.84
CA LEU A 156 -9.47 -2.18 10.63
C LEU A 156 -10.26 -2.96 11.70
N ALA A 157 -10.80 -4.12 11.32
CA ALA A 157 -11.47 -5.02 12.26
C ALA A 157 -10.51 -5.50 13.37
N TRP A 158 -9.27 -5.84 12.99
CA TRP A 158 -8.22 -6.19 13.94
C TRP A 158 -7.86 -5.02 14.86
N LYS A 159 -7.66 -3.81 14.33
CA LYS A 159 -7.41 -2.60 15.11
C LYS A 159 -8.49 -2.36 16.16
N LYS A 160 -9.76 -2.48 15.76
CA LYS A 160 -10.90 -2.29 16.67
C LYS A 160 -10.84 -3.28 17.84
N LYS A 161 -10.61 -4.57 17.54
CA LYS A 161 -10.51 -5.61 18.57
C LYS A 161 -9.32 -5.37 19.52
N ASP A 162 -8.14 -5.08 18.98
CA ASP A 162 -6.95 -4.87 19.79
C ASP A 162 -7.01 -3.56 20.59
N THR A 163 -7.69 -2.52 20.08
CA THR A 163 -7.93 -1.28 20.84
C THR A 163 -8.75 -1.54 22.09
N GLU A 164 -9.83 -2.31 21.99
CA GLU A 164 -10.66 -2.65 23.16
C GLU A 164 -9.90 -3.54 24.16
N ARG A 165 -9.13 -4.51 23.67
CA ARG A 165 -8.27 -5.35 24.53
C ARG A 165 -7.21 -4.52 25.26
N ALA A 166 -6.60 -3.54 24.59
CA ALA A 166 -5.59 -2.66 25.19
C ALA A 166 -6.19 -1.75 26.26
N LYS A 167 -7.42 -1.23 26.05
CA LYS A 167 -8.14 -0.47 27.08
C LYS A 167 -8.37 -1.28 28.34
N ALA A 168 -8.75 -2.55 28.21
CA ALA A 168 -8.96 -3.43 29.35
C ALA A 168 -7.66 -3.67 30.15
N LEU A 169 -6.54 -3.93 29.46
CA LEU A 169 -5.23 -4.08 30.12
C LEU A 169 -4.79 -2.80 30.84
N ARG A 170 -4.88 -1.64 30.18
CA ARG A 170 -4.58 -0.34 30.79
C ARG A 170 -5.43 -0.06 32.02
N GLN A 171 -6.72 -0.42 31.98
CA GLN A 171 -7.60 -0.27 33.14
C GLN A 171 -7.17 -1.18 34.29
N GLN A 172 -6.81 -2.42 34.00
CA GLN A 172 -6.31 -3.36 35.01
C GLN A 172 -4.98 -2.89 35.62
N GLU A 173 -4.06 -2.39 34.82
CA GLU A 173 -2.78 -1.81 35.28
C GLU A 173 -3.02 -0.62 36.21
N ARG A 174 -3.90 0.33 35.82
CA ARG A 174 -4.28 1.47 36.67
C ARG A 174 -4.91 1.03 37.99
N THR A 175 -5.82 0.05 37.95
CA THR A 175 -6.46 -0.45 39.19
C THR A 175 -5.41 -1.02 40.14
N LYS A 176 -4.48 -1.86 39.64
CA LYS A 176 -3.38 -2.42 40.45
C LYS A 176 -2.47 -1.34 41.01
N GLU A 177 -2.18 -0.30 40.23
CA GLU A 177 -1.38 0.84 40.68
C GLU A 177 -2.07 1.60 41.82
N PHE A 178 -3.38 1.89 41.69
CA PHE A 178 -4.15 2.53 42.75
C PHE A 178 -4.23 1.69 44.03
N GLU A 179 -4.42 0.37 43.91
CA GLU A 179 -4.41 -0.56 45.05
C GLU A 179 -3.05 -0.55 45.76
N LEU A 180 -1.95 -0.58 45.00
CA LEU A 180 -0.60 -0.50 45.55
C LEU A 180 -0.36 0.82 46.28
N LEU A 181 -0.69 1.95 45.66
CA LEU A 181 -0.57 3.28 46.28
C LEU A 181 -1.41 3.39 47.54
N GLY A 182 -2.66 2.90 47.51
CA GLY A 182 -3.54 2.85 48.68
C GLY A 182 -2.92 2.03 49.82
N SER A 183 -2.33 0.87 49.51
CA SER A 183 -1.65 0.03 50.51
C SER A 183 -0.42 0.71 51.12
N ILE A 184 0.38 1.42 50.31
CA ILE A 184 1.57 2.15 50.77
C ILE A 184 1.15 3.27 51.71
N ILE A 185 0.15 4.06 51.33
CA ILE A 185 -0.39 5.16 52.14
C ILE A 185 -0.96 4.62 53.46
N ALA A 186 -1.80 3.58 53.41
CA ALA A 186 -2.37 2.97 54.61
C ALA A 186 -1.28 2.48 55.58
N ASN A 187 -0.24 1.81 55.07
CA ASN A 187 0.90 1.37 55.86
C ASN A 187 1.70 2.54 56.47
N ALA A 188 1.92 3.62 55.70
CA ALA A 188 2.62 4.80 56.18
C ALA A 188 1.85 5.51 57.30
N VAL A 189 0.54 5.71 57.11
CA VAL A 189 -0.38 6.27 58.13
C VAL A 189 -0.37 5.40 59.37
N GLY A 190 -0.49 4.07 59.23
CA GLY A 190 -0.45 3.13 60.35
C GLY A 190 0.85 3.23 61.17
N ARG A 191 2.01 3.44 60.53
CA ARG A 191 3.29 3.61 61.24
C ARG A 191 3.39 4.95 62.00
N VAL A 192 2.81 6.02 61.46
CA VAL A 192 2.85 7.36 62.07
C VAL A 192 1.89 7.45 63.25
N PHE A 193 0.66 6.95 63.09
CA PHE A 193 -0.41 7.11 64.08
C PHE A 193 -0.60 5.90 65.00
N GLY A 194 -0.03 4.74 64.64
CA GLY A 194 -0.10 3.50 65.43
C GLY A 194 1.04 3.31 66.44
N ARG A 195 1.99 4.25 66.55
CA ARG A 195 2.95 4.30 67.66
C ARG A 195 2.32 5.02 68.86
N LYS A 196 1.56 4.27 69.65
CA LYS A 196 1.31 4.54 71.08
C LYS A 196 1.57 3.27 71.85
#